data_AF-A0AAU9DCC6-F1
#
_entry.id   AF-A0AAU9DCC6-F1
#
_cell.length_a   1.000
_cell.length_b   1.000
_cell.length_c   1.000
_cell.angle_alpha   90.00
_cell.angle_beta   90.00
_cell.angle_gamma   90.00
#
_symmetry.space_group_name_H-M   'P 1'
#
loop_
_entity.id
_entity.type
_entity.pdbx_description
1 polymer ?
#
loop_
_entity_poly.entity_id
_entity_poly.type
_entity_poly.pdbx_seq_one_letter_code
_entity_poly.pdbx_strand_id
1 'polypeptide(L)'
;MNKKLDANKITISRHAKQRLKERAGIHKKGQKNLLEKVIQRGLQHGKTKGNLFKWMNKIMLNSPNGSRAYIYSNNVYIFAPTTEDHWNLITVLPVAASLQNLTRVIRSQV
;
A
#
# COMPACT_ATOMS: atom_id res chain seq x y z
N MET A 1 -7.13 11.26 15.15
CA MET A 1 -6.61 11.62 13.80
C MET A 1 -5.80 10.47 13.23
N ASN A 2 -6.15 9.93 12.05
CA ASN A 2 -5.34 8.89 11.38
C ASN A 2 -4.11 9.53 10.72
N LYS A 3 -2.97 9.53 11.43
CA LYS A 3 -1.69 10.06 10.94
C LYS A 3 -1.16 9.18 9.79
N LYS A 4 -0.68 9.80 8.71
CA LYS A 4 0.05 9.11 7.64
C LYS A 4 1.32 8.47 8.19
N LEU A 5 1.82 7.45 7.50
CA LEU A 5 3.13 6.88 7.80
C LEU A 5 4.24 7.89 7.52
N ASP A 6 5.38 7.73 8.20
CA ASP A 6 6.61 8.43 7.85
C ASP A 6 7.45 7.54 6.93
N ALA A 7 7.78 8.04 5.74
CA ALA A 7 8.56 7.29 4.76
C ALA A 7 9.98 6.95 5.25
N ASN A 8 10.55 7.79 6.13
CA ASN A 8 11.88 7.55 6.70
C ASN A 8 11.89 6.43 7.74
N LYS A 9 10.74 6.08 8.30
CA LYS A 9 10.58 5.02 9.29
C LYS A 9 10.07 3.70 8.68
N ILE A 10 10.24 3.53 7.36
CA ILE A 10 9.79 2.33 6.63
C ILE A 10 10.98 1.51 6.14
N THR A 11 10.90 0.22 6.43
CA THR A 11 11.75 -0.80 5.83
C THR A 11 10.97 -1.60 4.78
N ILE A 12 11.69 -2.23 3.85
CA ILE A 12 11.09 -3.08 2.82
C ILE A 12 11.59 -4.51 3.02
N SER A 13 10.66 -5.41 3.35
CA SER A 13 10.95 -6.83 3.49
C SER A 13 11.49 -7.42 2.18
N ARG A 14 12.27 -8.50 2.27
CA ARG A 14 12.75 -9.23 1.10
C ARG A 14 11.60 -9.65 0.18
N HIS A 15 10.50 -10.13 0.75
CA HIS A 15 9.30 -10.52 0.01
C HIS A 15 8.70 -9.32 -0.73
N ALA A 16 8.51 -8.19 -0.06
CA ALA A 16 7.96 -7.00 -0.70
C ALA A 16 8.86 -6.43 -1.79
N LYS A 17 10.19 -6.49 -1.66
CA LYS A 17 11.14 -6.09 -2.73
C LYS A 17 10.88 -6.88 -4.01
N GLN A 18 10.65 -8.19 -3.89
CA GLN A 18 10.32 -9.05 -5.03
C GLN A 18 8.94 -8.69 -5.62
N ARG A 19 7.92 -8.56 -4.77
CA ARG A 19 6.55 -8.21 -5.18
C ARG A 19 6.47 -6.84 -5.86
N LEU A 20 7.25 -5.86 -5.42
CA LEU A 20 7.37 -4.55 -6.06
C LEU A 20 7.87 -4.65 -7.50
N LYS A 21 8.87 -5.50 -7.75
CA LYS A 21 9.36 -5.76 -9.11
C LYS A 21 8.30 -6.45 -9.95
N GLU A 22 7.72 -7.54 -9.43
CA GLU A 22 6.78 -8.39 -10.17
C GLU A 22 5.42 -7.74 -10.44
N ARG A 23 4.88 -6.98 -9.48
CA ARG A 23 3.49 -6.49 -9.52
C ARG A 23 3.37 -5.00 -9.78
N ALA A 24 4.40 -4.23 -9.44
CA ALA A 24 4.44 -2.79 -9.68
C ALA A 24 5.49 -2.38 -10.73
N GLY A 25 6.31 -3.31 -11.23
CA GLY A 25 7.38 -3.02 -12.20
C GLY A 25 8.54 -2.20 -11.62
N ILE A 26 8.64 -2.09 -10.29
CA ILE A 26 9.60 -1.17 -9.65
C ILE A 26 10.87 -1.89 -9.19
N HIS A 27 11.98 -1.54 -9.84
CA HIS A 27 13.32 -1.98 -9.47
C HIS A 27 13.81 -1.35 -8.16
N LYS A 28 14.76 -2.01 -7.48
CA LYS A 28 15.31 -1.63 -6.17
C LYS A 28 15.60 -0.13 -6.01
N LYS A 29 16.21 0.50 -7.02
CA LYS A 29 16.57 1.93 -7.02
C LYS A 29 15.35 2.87 -6.89
N GLY A 30 14.18 2.48 -7.41
CA GLY A 30 12.96 3.29 -7.40
C GLY A 30 11.99 3.00 -6.25
N GLN A 31 12.26 1.99 -5.41
CA GLN A 31 11.30 1.53 -4.40
C GLN A 31 11.07 2.57 -3.29
N LYS A 32 12.11 3.29 -2.86
CA LYS A 32 11.97 4.34 -1.85
C LYS A 32 11.08 5.48 -2.37
N ASN A 33 11.39 6.01 -3.55
CA ASN A 33 10.60 7.06 -4.20
C ASN A 33 9.14 6.64 -4.43
N LEU A 34 8.91 5.37 -4.78
CA LEU A 34 7.55 4.84 -4.89
C LEU A 34 6.83 4.88 -3.52
N LEU A 35 7.47 4.42 -2.45
CA LEU A 35 6.83 4.37 -1.14
C LEU A 35 6.50 5.77 -0.60
N GLU A 36 7.37 6.74 -0.83
CA GLU A 36 7.07 8.15 -0.54
C GLU A 36 5.77 8.59 -1.25
N LYS A 37 5.63 8.28 -2.54
CA LYS A 37 4.38 8.56 -3.29
C LYS A 37 3.17 7.80 -2.75
N VAL A 38 3.32 6.51 -2.40
CA VAL A 38 2.25 5.69 -1.81
C VAL A 38 1.75 6.30 -0.50
N ILE A 39 2.65 6.76 0.36
CA ILE A 39 2.30 7.33 1.67
C ILE A 39 1.68 8.72 1.52
N GLN A 40 2.24 9.54 0.63
CA GLN A 40 1.80 10.91 0.41
C GLN A 40 0.47 10.97 -0.35
N ARG A 41 0.32 10.17 -1.42
CA ARG A 41 -0.77 10.28 -2.39
C ARG A 41 -1.71 9.07 -2.39
N GLY A 42 -1.31 7.94 -1.79
CA GLY A 42 -2.13 6.73 -1.77
C GLY A 42 -3.39 6.87 -0.92
N LEU A 43 -4.45 6.18 -1.35
CA LEU A 43 -5.72 6.13 -0.64
C LEU A 43 -5.62 5.12 0.51
N GLN A 44 -5.70 5.61 1.74
CA GLN A 44 -5.69 4.77 2.93
C GLN A 44 -6.92 3.88 3.03
N HIS A 45 -6.76 2.69 3.61
CA HIS A 45 -7.86 1.75 3.87
C HIS A 45 -9.09 2.40 4.50
N GLY A 46 -8.90 3.14 5.61
CA GLY A 46 -9.99 3.82 6.31
C GLY A 46 -10.66 4.97 5.54
N LYS A 47 -10.13 5.36 4.36
CA LYS A 47 -10.73 6.35 3.47
C LYS A 47 -11.44 5.74 2.27
N THR A 48 -11.36 4.42 2.08
CA THR A 48 -12.13 3.74 1.02
C THR A 48 -13.58 3.56 1.42
N LYS A 49 -14.47 3.40 0.42
CA LYS A 49 -15.91 3.23 0.61
C LYS A 49 -16.45 2.11 -0.30
N GLY A 50 -17.65 1.63 -0.02
CA GLY A 50 -18.39 0.69 -0.86
C GLY A 50 -17.64 -0.62 -1.14
N ASN A 51 -17.67 -1.06 -2.40
CA ASN A 51 -17.06 -2.34 -2.81
C ASN A 51 -15.54 -2.37 -2.63
N LEU A 52 -14.86 -1.22 -2.80
CA LEU A 52 -13.42 -1.13 -2.60
C LEU A 52 -13.05 -1.32 -1.13
N PHE A 53 -13.83 -0.74 -0.21
CA PHE A 53 -13.65 -0.95 1.22
C PHE A 53 -13.88 -2.41 1.60
N LYS A 54 -14.99 -3.02 1.14
CA LYS A 54 -15.28 -4.44 1.41
C LYS A 54 -14.16 -5.36 0.95
N TRP A 55 -13.63 -5.13 -0.26
CA TRP A 55 -12.53 -5.91 -0.81
C TRP A 55 -11.24 -5.73 -0.01
N MET A 56 -10.86 -4.49 0.29
CA MET A 56 -9.64 -4.24 1.06
C MET A 56 -9.77 -4.74 2.50
N ASN A 57 -10.95 -4.66 3.11
CA ASN A 57 -11.20 -5.18 4.45
C ASN A 57 -10.94 -6.70 4.51
N LYS A 58 -11.33 -7.47 3.49
CA LYS A 58 -11.00 -8.91 3.41
C LYS A 58 -9.49 -9.18 3.38
N ILE A 59 -8.72 -8.31 2.70
CA ILE A 59 -7.26 -8.40 2.70
C ILE A 59 -6.69 -8.07 4.08
N MET A 60 -7.22 -7.02 4.72
CA MET A 60 -6.77 -6.56 6.03
C MET A 60 -7.08 -7.56 7.15
N LEU A 61 -8.19 -8.31 7.07
CA LEU A 61 -8.51 -9.39 8.01
C LEU A 61 -7.48 -10.53 8.02
N ASN A 62 -6.74 -10.70 6.93
CA ASN A 62 -5.67 -11.70 6.82
C ASN A 62 -4.26 -11.09 7.02
N SER A 63 -4.18 -9.81 7.36
CA SER A 63 -2.93 -9.10 7.59
C SER A 63 -2.60 -9.07 9.08
N PRO A 64 -1.32 -8.92 9.47
CA PRO A 64 -0.95 -8.78 10.88
C PRO A 64 -1.71 -7.65 11.57
N ASN A 65 -2.00 -7.82 12.86
CA ASN A 65 -2.69 -6.81 13.66
C ASN A 65 -1.97 -5.45 13.61
N GLY A 66 -2.74 -4.37 13.54
CA GLY A 66 -2.21 -3.02 13.43
C GLY A 66 -1.66 -2.65 12.04
N SER A 67 -1.76 -3.55 11.04
CA SER A 67 -1.33 -3.24 9.68
C SER A 67 -2.08 -2.05 9.09
N ARG A 68 -1.39 -1.31 8.22
CA ARG A 68 -1.96 -0.21 7.44
C ARG A 68 -1.83 -0.52 5.96
N ALA A 69 -2.86 -0.19 5.18
CA ALA A 69 -2.86 -0.36 3.74
C ALA A 69 -3.15 0.93 2.99
N TYR A 70 -2.48 1.06 1.85
CA TYR A 70 -2.62 2.17 0.91
C TYR A 70 -2.85 1.63 -0.49
N ILE A 71 -3.77 2.22 -1.23
CA ILE A 71 -3.99 1.97 -2.65
C ILE A 71 -3.26 3.04 -3.46
N TYR A 72 -2.40 2.62 -4.39
CA TYR A 72 -1.70 3.52 -5.30
C TYR A 72 -1.34 2.79 -6.59
N SER A 73 -1.54 3.43 -7.75
CA SER A 73 -1.22 2.85 -9.06
C SER A 73 -1.70 1.41 -9.24
N ASN A 74 -2.99 1.16 -8.95
CA ASN A 74 -3.67 -0.15 -9.05
C ASN A 74 -3.04 -1.27 -8.19
N ASN A 75 -2.26 -0.91 -7.17
CA ASN A 75 -1.70 -1.84 -6.21
C ASN A 75 -2.06 -1.43 -4.78
N VAL A 76 -2.21 -2.42 -3.91
CA VAL A 76 -2.33 -2.27 -2.45
C VAL A 76 -0.97 -2.55 -1.83
N TYR A 77 -0.53 -1.65 -0.96
CA TYR A 77 0.70 -1.73 -0.21
C TYR A 77 0.35 -1.96 1.25
N ILE A 78 0.81 -3.08 1.83
CA ILE A 78 0.48 -3.46 3.21
C ILE A 78 1.73 -3.30 4.08
N PHE A 79 1.58 -2.48 5.10
CA PHE A 79 2.62 -2.16 6.07
C PHE A 79 2.25 -2.78 7.42
N ALA A 80 3.13 -3.60 7.98
CA ALA A 80 2.99 -4.10 9.35
C ALA A 80 3.82 -3.23 10.30
N PRO A 81 3.33 -2.95 11.52
CA PRO A 81 4.14 -2.29 12.53
C PRO A 81 5.28 -3.22 12.97
N THR A 82 6.48 -2.67 13.18
CA THR A 82 7.62 -3.40 13.76
C THR A 82 7.94 -2.91 15.17
N THR A 83 7.91 -1.58 15.36
CA THR A 83 7.95 -0.91 16.67
C THR A 83 6.89 0.20 16.66
N GLU A 84 6.75 0.95 17.74
CA GLU A 84 5.75 2.03 17.86
C GLU A 84 5.77 3.00 16.66
N ASP A 85 6.98 3.28 16.16
CA ASP A 85 7.23 4.28 15.15
C ASP A 85 7.72 3.72 13.80
N HIS A 86 8.08 2.44 13.74
CA HIS A 86 8.63 1.82 12.54
C HIS A 86 7.68 0.84 11.89
N TRP A 87 7.76 0.81 10.56
CA TRP A 87 6.87 0.03 9.72
C TRP A 87 7.67 -0.77 8.71
N ASN A 88 7.15 -1.93 8.32
CA ASN A 88 7.73 -2.77 7.30
C ASN A 88 6.71 -3.01 6.19
N LEU A 89 7.09 -2.71 4.95
CA LEU A 89 6.30 -3.15 3.80
C LEU A 89 6.44 -4.68 3.68
N ILE A 90 5.35 -5.39 3.96
CA ILE A 90 5.34 -6.85 3.97
C ILE A 90 4.91 -7.42 2.63
N THR A 91 4.02 -6.76 1.89
CA THR A 91 3.59 -7.22 0.57
C THR A 91 2.97 -6.11 -0.27
N VAL A 92 2.86 -6.38 -1.58
CA VAL A 92 2.18 -5.55 -2.57
C VAL A 92 1.24 -6.43 -3.37
N LEU A 93 -0.04 -6.09 -3.49
CA LEU A 93 -1.05 -6.88 -4.19
C LEU A 93 -1.69 -6.06 -5.32
N PRO A 94 -1.92 -6.63 -6.51
CA PRO A 94 -2.71 -5.94 -7.53
C PRO A 94 -4.15 -5.79 -7.06
N VAL A 95 -4.76 -4.66 -7.39
CA VAL A 95 -6.19 -4.44 -7.20
C VAL A 95 -6.96 -5.36 -8.14
N ALA A 96 -8.00 -6.03 -7.61
CA ALA A 96 -8.86 -6.90 -8.39
C ALA A 96 -9.38 -6.17 -9.65
N ALA A 97 -9.33 -6.84 -10.81
CA ALA A 97 -9.63 -6.23 -12.11
C ALA A 97 -10.98 -5.47 -12.12
N SER A 98 -12.02 -6.06 -11.51
CA SER A 98 -13.36 -5.46 -11.39
C SER A 98 -13.41 -4.16 -10.58
N LEU A 99 -12.37 -3.85 -9.79
CA LEU A 99 -12.29 -2.68 -8.92
C LEU A 99 -11.30 -1.62 -9.44
N GLN A 100 -10.53 -1.90 -10.50
CA GLN A 100 -9.50 -0.98 -11.00
C GLN A 100 -10.07 0.35 -11.51
N ASN A 101 -11.32 0.35 -12.00
CA ASN A 101 -12.00 1.58 -12.42
C ASN A 101 -12.22 2.55 -11.24
N LEU A 102 -12.43 2.02 -10.03
CA LEU A 102 -12.60 2.81 -8.80
C LEU A 102 -11.28 3.41 -8.31
N THR A 103 -10.14 2.82 -8.71
CA THR A 103 -8.81 3.29 -8.34
C THR A 103 -8.20 4.26 -9.36
N ARG A 104 -8.90 4.50 -10.48
CA ARG A 104 -8.45 5.38 -11.57
C ARG A 104 -8.24 6.83 -11.13
N VAL A 105 -9.06 7.33 -10.20
CA VAL A 105 -8.94 8.71 -9.68
C VAL A 105 -7.64 8.94 -8.89
N ILE A 106 -7.05 7.87 -8.36
CA ILE A 106 -5.76 7.91 -7.65
C ILE A 106 -4.59 7.96 -8.65
N ARG A 107 -4.81 7.61 -9.94
CA ARG A 107 -3.76 7.64 -10.99
C ARG A 107 -3.40 9.05 -11.46
N SER A 108 -4.30 10.02 -11.39
CA SER A 108 -4.17 11.31 -12.11
C SER A 108 -3.37 12.40 -11.38
N GLN A 109 -2.49 12.03 -10.44
CA GLN A 109 -1.56 12.96 -9.79
C GLN A 109 -0.10 12.59 -10.04
N VAL A 110 0.21 11.96 -11.17
CA VAL A 110 1.59 11.69 -11.61
C VAL A 110 1.82 12.42 -12.91
#